data_AF-A0A9W6TYP0-F1
#
_entry.id   AF-A0A9W6TYP0-F1
#
_cell.length_a   1.000
_cell.length_b   1.000
_cell.length_c   1.000
_cell.angle_alpha   90.00
_cell.angle_beta   90.00
_cell.angle_gamma   90.00
#
_symmetry.space_group_name_H-M   'P 1'
#
loop_
_entity.id
_entity.type
_entity.pdbx_description
1 polymer ?
#
loop_
_entity_poly.entity_id
_entity_poly.type
_entity_poly.pdbx_seq_one_letter_code
_entity_poly.pdbx_strand_id
1 'polypeptide(L)'
;MHFDPNGHLEEPVGLFQREDGSTSSVLKEEYRHMFEHSASSSFFAYLPLYFWQQVLHETNNYASVNAIPIKKPFTMHELMSFFGLLFYMEVTVKGEYANYWGRQAEDSIFGASGVDLENVMHLKRFKHLRQALSSEVKFLWRHCSEIQQQEFVAC
;
A
#
# COMPACT_ATOMS: atom_id res chain seq x y z
N MET A 1 17.43 2.77 -14.05
CA MET A 1 17.45 1.31 -13.84
C MET A 1 16.34 0.71 -14.70
N HIS A 2 16.58 -0.42 -15.38
CA HIS A 2 15.59 -1.12 -16.20
C HIS A 2 15.14 -2.36 -15.44
N PHE A 3 13.86 -2.47 -15.08
CA PHE A 3 13.31 -3.63 -14.40
C PHE A 3 13.03 -4.73 -15.45
N ASP A 4 13.68 -5.88 -15.32
CA ASP A 4 13.47 -7.04 -16.20
C ASP A 4 12.51 -8.03 -15.51
N PRO A 5 11.26 -8.17 -15.98
CA PRO A 5 10.28 -9.06 -15.37
C PRO A 5 10.62 -10.55 -15.56
N ASN A 6 11.56 -10.90 -16.43
CA ASN A 6 12.06 -12.27 -16.61
C ASN A 6 13.47 -12.48 -16.04
N GLY A 7 14.05 -11.45 -15.40
CA GLY A 7 15.37 -11.53 -14.82
C GLY A 7 15.40 -12.51 -13.65
N HIS A 8 16.00 -13.69 -13.86
CA HIS A 8 16.35 -14.59 -12.77
C HIS A 8 17.77 -14.25 -12.29
N LEU A 9 17.88 -13.88 -11.02
CA LEU A 9 19.16 -13.86 -10.32
C LEU A 9 19.50 -15.30 -9.93
N GLU A 10 20.72 -15.73 -10.25
CA GLU A 10 21.26 -16.97 -9.66
C GLU A 10 21.16 -16.87 -8.13
N GLU A 11 20.83 -17.98 -7.48
CA GLU A 11 20.67 -18.02 -6.03
C GLU A 11 21.97 -17.52 -5.37
N PRO A 12 21.91 -16.52 -4.47
CA PRO A 12 23.10 -15.95 -3.87
C PRO A 12 23.92 -17.02 -3.15
N VAL A 13 25.16 -17.22 -3.56
CA VAL A 13 26.09 -18.13 -2.88
C VAL A 13 26.52 -17.52 -1.54
N GLY A 14 26.51 -18.34 -0.48
CA GLY A 14 26.94 -17.90 0.86
C GLY A 14 25.85 -17.20 1.68
N LEU A 15 24.59 -17.63 1.56
CA LEU A 15 23.52 -17.20 2.47
C LEU A 15 23.94 -17.43 3.92
N PHE A 16 23.59 -16.48 4.79
CA PHE A 16 23.84 -16.58 6.23
C PHE A 16 23.20 -17.86 6.77
N GLN A 17 24.03 -18.79 7.25
CA GLN A 17 23.59 -19.99 7.93
C GLN A 17 23.46 -19.70 9.42
N ARG A 18 22.26 -19.93 9.94
CA ARG A 18 22.00 -19.90 11.38
C ARG A 18 22.64 -21.11 12.05
N GLU A 19 22.75 -21.05 13.38
CA GLU A 19 23.31 -22.15 14.18
C GLU A 19 22.51 -23.46 14.05
N ASP A 20 21.23 -23.38 13.66
CA ASP A 20 20.37 -24.54 13.37
C ASP A 20 20.53 -25.10 11.93
N GLY A 21 21.44 -24.51 11.14
CA GLY A 21 21.68 -24.88 9.74
C GLY A 21 20.64 -24.32 8.76
N SER A 22 19.65 -23.56 9.23
CA SER A 22 18.65 -22.94 8.37
C SER A 22 19.20 -21.69 7.66
N THR A 23 18.81 -21.52 6.41
CA THR A 23 19.03 -20.30 5.62
C THR A 23 17.78 -19.40 5.58
N SER A 24 16.72 -19.77 6.30
CA SER A 24 15.47 -19.02 6.32
C SER A 24 15.62 -17.66 7.03
N SER A 25 15.04 -16.63 6.44
CA SER A 25 14.86 -15.34 7.11
C SER A 25 13.82 -15.50 8.22
N VAL A 26 14.25 -15.42 9.47
CA VAL A 26 13.35 -15.30 10.63
C VAL A 26 13.38 -13.87 11.11
N LEU A 27 12.20 -13.33 11.39
CA LEU A 27 12.01 -12.05 12.05
C LEU A 27 12.84 -12.00 13.33
N LYS A 28 13.68 -10.97 13.48
CA LYS A 28 14.43 -10.80 14.73
C LYS A 28 13.45 -10.50 15.86
N GLU A 29 13.70 -11.10 17.02
CA GLU A 29 12.84 -10.96 18.20
C GLU A 29 12.62 -9.48 18.59
N GLU A 30 13.66 -8.65 18.44
CA GLU A 30 13.61 -7.20 18.68
C GLU A 30 12.61 -6.45 17.80
N TYR A 31 12.28 -6.97 16.62
CA TYR A 31 11.31 -6.39 15.69
C TYR A 31 9.96 -7.11 15.70
N ARG A 32 9.80 -8.18 16.50
CA ARG A 32 8.55 -8.96 16.56
C ARG A 32 7.34 -8.07 16.83
N HIS A 33 7.48 -7.14 17.78
CA HIS A 33 6.42 -6.20 18.15
C HIS A 33 5.85 -5.40 16.95
N MET A 34 6.66 -5.09 15.93
CA MET A 34 6.19 -4.36 14.75
C MET A 34 5.17 -5.16 13.90
N PHE A 35 5.20 -6.49 14.02
CA PHE A 35 4.36 -7.43 13.28
C PHE A 35 3.20 -7.98 14.13
N GLU A 36 3.19 -7.68 15.43
CA GLU A 36 2.14 -8.10 16.38
C GLU A 36 0.90 -7.18 16.35
N HIS A 37 0.98 -6.02 15.70
CA HIS A 37 -0.05 -4.99 15.80
C HIS A 37 -1.15 -5.06 14.72
N SER A 38 -0.83 -5.34 13.46
CA SER A 38 -1.83 -5.55 12.40
C SER A 38 -1.21 -6.17 11.14
N ALA A 39 -2.01 -6.94 10.38
CA ALA A 39 -1.61 -7.49 9.08
C ALA A 39 -1.11 -6.41 8.09
N SER A 40 -1.64 -5.18 8.21
CA SER A 40 -1.20 -4.02 7.45
C SER A 40 0.20 -3.52 7.83
N SER A 41 0.57 -3.50 9.12
CA SER A 41 1.95 -3.17 9.55
C SER A 41 2.95 -4.20 9.04
N SER A 42 2.60 -5.48 9.14
CA SER A 42 3.40 -6.59 8.61
C SER A 42 3.63 -6.46 7.11
N PHE A 43 2.59 -6.12 6.34
CA PHE A 43 2.70 -5.89 4.89
C PHE A 43 3.70 -4.79 4.52
N PHE A 44 3.63 -3.63 5.18
CA PHE A 44 4.56 -2.53 4.88
C PHE A 44 5.99 -2.82 5.33
N ALA A 45 6.17 -3.63 6.38
CA ALA A 45 7.50 -4.05 6.84
C ALA A 45 8.17 -5.07 5.91
N TYR A 46 7.40 -5.81 5.11
CA TYR A 46 7.93 -6.77 4.13
C TYR A 46 8.60 -6.11 2.92
N LEU A 47 8.19 -4.88 2.57
CA LEU A 47 8.71 -4.18 1.40
C LEU A 47 9.73 -3.11 1.82
N PRO A 48 11.00 -3.20 1.37
CA PRO A 48 12.03 -2.24 1.74
C PRO A 48 11.64 -0.80 1.38
N LEU A 49 12.05 0.18 2.17
CA LEU A 49 11.78 1.60 1.90
C LEU A 49 12.21 2.03 0.47
N TYR A 50 13.32 1.48 -0.02
CA TYR A 50 13.82 1.73 -1.38
C TYR A 50 12.83 1.30 -2.48
N PHE A 51 12.08 0.21 -2.26
CA PHE A 51 11.04 -0.21 -3.18
C PHE A 51 9.97 0.89 -3.31
N TRP A 52 9.51 1.44 -2.19
CA TRP A 52 8.53 2.52 -2.19
C TRP A 52 9.05 3.83 -2.77
N GLN A 53 10.34 4.11 -2.60
CA GLN A 53 10.99 5.27 -3.23
C GLN A 53 10.99 5.12 -4.76
N GLN A 54 11.27 3.92 -5.26
CA GLN A 54 11.22 3.62 -6.68
C GLN A 54 9.80 3.73 -7.23
N VAL A 55 8.81 3.16 -6.52
CA VAL A 55 7.38 3.30 -6.89
C VAL A 55 6.97 4.77 -6.96
N LEU A 56 7.39 5.59 -5.98
CA LEU A 56 7.10 7.02 -5.96
C LEU A 56 7.76 7.75 -7.14
N HIS A 57 9.02 7.43 -7.44
CA HIS A 57 9.76 8.02 -8.54
C HIS A 57 9.06 7.73 -9.89
N GLU A 58 8.75 6.46 -10.16
CA GLU A 58 8.08 6.06 -11.40
C GLU A 58 6.66 6.64 -11.51
N THR A 59 5.92 6.72 -10.40
CA THR A 59 4.58 7.35 -10.38
C THR A 59 4.65 8.82 -10.76
N ASN A 60 5.63 9.56 -10.23
CA ASN A 60 5.82 10.97 -10.57
C ASN A 60 6.28 11.16 -12.02
N ASN A 61 7.20 10.31 -12.51
CA ASN A 61 7.62 10.32 -13.91
C ASN A 61 6.45 10.06 -14.84
N TYR A 62 5.65 9.03 -14.54
CA TYR A 62 4.46 8.68 -15.33
C TYR A 62 3.47 9.84 -15.37
N ALA A 63 3.19 10.48 -14.22
CA ALA A 63 2.30 11.64 -14.16
C ALA A 63 2.79 12.80 -15.03
N SER A 64 4.10 13.05 -15.05
CA SER A 64 4.72 14.08 -15.89
C SER A 64 4.60 13.73 -17.39
N VAL A 65 4.93 12.49 -17.78
CA VAL A 65 4.90 12.05 -19.18
C VAL A 65 3.48 12.03 -19.74
N ASN A 66 2.50 11.62 -18.93
CA ASN A 66 1.10 11.52 -19.36
C ASN A 66 0.28 12.79 -19.08
N ALA A 67 0.94 13.90 -18.77
CA ALA A 67 0.33 15.21 -18.51
C ALA A 67 -0.85 15.15 -17.52
N ILE A 68 -0.77 14.28 -16.50
CA ILE A 68 -1.76 14.25 -15.43
C ILE A 68 -1.68 15.60 -14.71
N PRO A 69 -2.81 16.30 -14.49
CA PRO A 69 -2.81 17.68 -13.98
C PRO A 69 -2.51 17.74 -12.47
N ILE A 70 -1.31 17.32 -12.09
CA ILE A 70 -0.77 17.40 -10.73
C ILE A 70 -0.10 18.77 -10.53
N LYS A 71 -0.54 19.50 -9.50
CA LYS A 71 0.08 20.80 -9.14
C LYS A 71 1.47 20.65 -8.52
N LYS A 72 1.67 19.54 -7.81
CA LYS A 72 2.92 19.19 -7.12
C LYS A 72 3.19 17.69 -7.27
N PRO A 73 4.45 17.26 -7.37
CA PRO A 73 4.82 15.85 -7.30
C PRO A 73 4.24 15.20 -6.05
N PHE A 74 3.96 13.91 -6.14
CA PHE A 74 3.56 13.11 -4.99
C PHE A 74 4.74 12.91 -4.04
N THR A 75 4.42 12.84 -2.75
CA THR A 75 5.40 12.57 -1.68
C THR A 75 5.27 11.14 -1.15
N MET A 76 6.29 10.65 -0.44
CA MET A 76 6.22 9.34 0.22
C MET A 76 5.05 9.27 1.19
N HIS A 77 4.82 10.35 1.94
CA HIS A 77 3.68 10.44 2.86
C HIS A 77 2.34 10.31 2.12
N GLU A 78 2.14 11.03 1.02
CA GLU A 78 0.93 10.90 0.20
C GLU A 78 0.76 9.47 -0.36
N LEU A 79 1.85 8.83 -0.78
CA LEU A 79 1.82 7.45 -1.28
C LEU A 79 1.42 6.46 -0.18
N MET A 80 1.99 6.57 1.03
CA MET A 80 1.65 5.70 2.15
C MET A 80 0.22 5.93 2.63
N SER A 81 -0.21 7.20 2.74
CA SER A 81 -1.60 7.54 3.06
C SER A 81 -2.57 6.97 2.04
N PHE A 82 -2.24 7.01 0.75
CA PHE A 82 -3.08 6.41 -0.30
C PHE A 82 -3.27 4.90 -0.11
N PHE A 83 -2.20 4.15 0.19
CA PHE A 83 -2.34 2.71 0.46
C PHE A 83 -3.17 2.44 1.71
N GLY A 84 -3.01 3.26 2.77
CA GLY A 84 -3.87 3.20 3.95
C GLY A 84 -5.36 3.42 3.60
N LEU A 85 -5.65 4.38 2.71
CA LEU A 85 -7.02 4.62 2.24
C LEU A 85 -7.57 3.44 1.42
N LEU A 86 -6.74 2.80 0.60
CA LEU A 86 -7.17 1.60 -0.13
C LEU A 86 -7.49 0.44 0.82
N PHE A 87 -6.68 0.20 1.85
CA PHE A 87 -7.00 -0.80 2.88
C PHE A 87 -8.31 -0.48 3.59
N TYR A 88 -8.51 0.78 3.98
CA TYR A 88 -9.74 1.21 4.63
C TYR A 88 -10.99 0.98 3.77
N MET A 89 -10.91 1.28 2.46
CA MET A 89 -12.02 1.09 1.52
C MET A 89 -12.32 -0.39 1.27
N GLU A 90 -11.31 -1.24 1.30
CA GLU A 90 -11.48 -2.68 1.17
C GLU A 90 -12.21 -3.27 2.38
N VAL A 91 -11.93 -2.78 3.59
CA VAL A 91 -12.54 -3.29 4.83
C VAL A 91 -13.95 -2.74 5.06
N THR A 92 -14.17 -1.44 4.81
CA THR A 92 -15.43 -0.77 5.20
C THR A 92 -16.52 -0.81 4.13
N VAL A 93 -16.17 -1.12 2.87
CA VAL A 93 -17.06 -1.29 1.71
C VAL A 93 -18.31 -0.38 1.75
N LYS A 94 -18.11 0.93 1.63
CA LYS A 94 -19.18 1.94 1.51
C LYS A 94 -19.67 2.15 0.07
N GLY A 95 -19.15 1.37 -0.89
CA GLY A 95 -19.52 1.48 -2.31
C GLY A 95 -18.83 2.65 -3.02
N GLU A 96 -19.57 3.70 -3.35
CA GLU A 96 -19.07 4.82 -4.16
C GLU A 96 -18.08 5.71 -3.39
N TYR A 97 -17.13 6.34 -4.10
CA TYR A 97 -16.19 7.30 -3.49
C TYR A 97 -16.88 8.44 -2.74
N ALA A 98 -18.05 8.89 -3.20
CA ALA A 98 -18.81 9.94 -2.51
C ALA A 98 -19.21 9.54 -1.08
N ASN A 99 -19.31 8.24 -0.79
CA ASN A 99 -19.64 7.75 0.54
C ASN A 99 -18.44 7.74 1.48
N TYR A 100 -17.20 7.89 0.97
CA TYR A 100 -16.00 7.97 1.79
C TYR A 100 -15.48 9.41 1.98
N TRP A 101 -15.82 10.30 1.04
CA TRP A 101 -15.39 11.69 1.05
C TRP A 101 -16.58 12.64 1.24
N GLY A 102 -16.52 13.45 2.29
CA GLY A 102 -17.57 14.40 2.65
C GLY A 102 -18.58 13.83 3.64
N ARG A 103 -19.72 14.51 3.73
CA ARG A 103 -20.72 14.27 4.78
C ARG A 103 -21.29 12.86 4.68
N GLN A 104 -21.07 12.08 5.73
CA GLN A 104 -21.52 10.69 5.80
C GLN A 104 -23.03 10.66 6.08
N ALA A 105 -23.78 9.92 5.26
CA ALA A 105 -25.21 9.73 5.48
C ALA A 105 -25.47 9.04 6.84
N GLU A 106 -24.58 8.12 7.22
CA GLU A 106 -24.59 7.39 8.49
C GLU A 106 -24.55 8.33 9.70
N ASP A 107 -23.82 9.45 9.65
CA ASP A 107 -23.74 10.40 10.77
C ASP A 107 -25.10 11.01 11.08
N SER A 108 -25.88 11.26 10.02
CA SER A 108 -27.21 11.85 10.16
C SER A 108 -28.27 10.81 10.55
N ILE A 109 -28.05 9.54 10.22
CA ILE A 109 -29.01 8.44 10.45
C ILE A 109 -28.78 7.76 11.81
N PHE A 110 -27.52 7.52 12.17
CA PHE A 110 -27.13 6.73 13.33
C PHE A 110 -26.50 7.58 14.46
N GLY A 111 -26.30 8.89 14.24
CA GLY A 111 -25.64 9.76 15.21
C GLY A 111 -24.17 9.42 15.45
N ALA A 112 -23.57 8.65 14.55
CA ALA A 112 -22.16 8.29 14.60
C ALA A 112 -21.28 9.42 14.01
N SER A 113 -19.98 9.41 14.31
CA SER A 113 -19.00 10.21 13.55
C SER A 113 -18.24 9.28 12.61
N GLY A 114 -18.75 9.13 11.40
CA GLY A 114 -18.08 8.43 10.32
C GLY A 114 -16.76 9.13 9.97
N VAL A 115 -15.82 8.35 9.46
CA VAL A 115 -14.50 8.87 9.08
C VAL A 115 -14.63 9.57 7.72
N ASP A 116 -14.51 10.90 7.71
CA ASP A 116 -14.37 11.68 6.46
C ASP A 116 -12.91 11.67 5.99
N LEU A 117 -12.67 11.07 4.83
CA LEU A 117 -11.34 10.95 4.25
C LEU A 117 -10.80 12.25 3.64
N GLU A 118 -11.61 13.30 3.53
CA GLU A 118 -11.19 14.60 2.99
C GLU A 118 -10.06 15.22 3.83
N ASN A 119 -10.02 14.94 5.13
CA ASN A 119 -8.97 15.39 6.05
C ASN A 119 -7.65 14.60 5.92
N VAL A 120 -7.68 13.41 5.31
CA VAL A 120 -6.49 12.57 5.09
C VAL A 120 -5.90 12.85 3.71
N MET A 121 -6.73 12.83 2.68
CA MET A 121 -6.34 13.16 1.32
C MET A 121 -7.56 13.57 0.51
N HIS A 122 -7.54 14.77 -0.07
CA HIS A 122 -8.61 15.22 -0.97
C HIS A 122 -8.91 14.22 -2.09
N LEU A 123 -10.19 13.99 -2.39
CA LEU A 123 -10.63 13.03 -3.41
C LEU A 123 -9.96 13.25 -4.78
N LYS A 124 -9.77 14.50 -5.20
CA LYS A 124 -9.09 14.83 -6.45
C LYS A 124 -7.64 14.34 -6.46
N ARG A 125 -6.94 14.49 -5.33
CA ARG A 125 -5.55 14.06 -5.17
C ARG A 125 -5.46 12.53 -5.19
N PHE A 126 -6.37 11.86 -4.51
CA PHE A 126 -6.51 10.40 -4.54
C PHE A 126 -6.70 9.87 -5.97
N LYS A 127 -7.63 10.47 -6.74
CA LYS A 127 -7.88 10.07 -8.13
C LYS A 127 -6.65 10.26 -9.02
N HIS A 128 -5.93 11.38 -8.89
CA HIS A 128 -4.71 11.61 -9.64
C HIS A 128 -3.62 10.57 -9.32
N LEU A 129 -3.44 10.23 -8.04
CA LEU A 129 -2.44 9.23 -7.63
C LEU A 129 -2.83 7.82 -8.10
N ARG A 130 -4.11 7.45 -7.99
CA ARG A 130 -4.64 6.19 -8.56
C ARG A 130 -4.44 6.08 -10.07
N GLN A 131 -4.61 7.19 -10.78
CA GLN A 131 -4.38 7.24 -12.23
C GLN A 131 -2.90 7.09 -12.57
N ALA A 132 -2.02 7.74 -11.81
CA ALA A 132 -0.57 7.77 -12.04
C ALA A 132 0.17 6.48 -11.65
N LEU A 133 -0.39 5.67 -10.75
CA LEU A 133 0.20 4.40 -10.33
C LEU A 133 0.35 3.42 -11.49
N SER A 134 1.50 2.75 -11.57
CA SER A 134 1.79 1.76 -12.61
C SER A 134 0.90 0.52 -12.49
N SER A 135 0.76 -0.22 -13.59
CA SER A 135 0.02 -1.48 -13.67
C SER A 135 0.59 -2.55 -12.72
N GLU A 136 1.90 -2.58 -12.53
CA GLU A 136 2.60 -3.58 -11.73
C GLU A 136 2.31 -3.37 -10.24
N VAL A 137 2.32 -2.11 -9.78
CA VAL A 137 1.98 -1.78 -8.38
C VAL A 137 0.50 -1.99 -8.12
N LYS A 138 -0.36 -1.72 -9.11
CA LYS A 138 -1.80 -2.06 -9.06
C LYS A 138 -2.01 -3.58 -8.96
N PHE A 139 -1.19 -4.37 -9.65
CA PHE A 139 -1.24 -5.82 -9.60
C PHE A 139 -0.76 -6.37 -8.24
N LEU A 140 0.37 -5.86 -7.73
CA LEU A 140 0.86 -6.20 -6.39
C LEU A 140 -0.20 -5.90 -5.33
N TRP A 141 -0.83 -4.73 -5.40
CA TRP A 141 -1.94 -4.39 -4.51
C TRP A 141 -3.09 -5.40 -4.59
N ARG A 142 -3.54 -5.75 -5.80
CA ARG A 142 -4.63 -6.70 -6.00
C ARG A 142 -4.32 -8.07 -5.38
N HIS A 143 -3.11 -8.57 -5.62
CA HIS A 143 -2.66 -9.83 -5.05
C HIS A 143 -2.60 -9.79 -3.51
N CYS A 144 -2.13 -8.67 -2.95
CA CYS A 144 -2.06 -8.52 -1.49
C CYS A 144 -3.45 -8.37 -0.85
N SER A 145 -4.39 -7.70 -1.52
CA SER A 145 -5.79 -7.60 -1.10
C SER A 145 -6.45 -8.98 -1.04
N GLU A 146 -6.18 -9.84 -2.04
CA GLU A 146 -6.69 -11.21 -2.08
C GLU A 146 -6.10 -12.07 -0.94
N ILE A 147 -4.81 -11.92 -0.62
CA ILE A 147 -4.17 -12.61 0.51
C ILE A 147 -4.76 -12.14 1.85
N GLN A 148 -4.94 -10.83 2.06
CA GLN A 148 -5.51 -10.31 3.31
C GLN A 148 -6.97 -10.71 3.52
N GLN A 149 -7.78 -10.79 2.46
CA GLN A 149 -9.14 -11.32 2.56
C GLN A 149 -9.16 -12.80 2.96
N GLN A 150 -8.21 -13.61 2.49
CA GLN A 150 -8.11 -15.02 2.87
C GLN A 150 -7.72 -15.21 4.35
N GLU A 151 -6.81 -14.39 4.88
CA GLU A 151 -6.43 -14.44 6.30
C GLU A 151 -7.54 -13.95 7.23
N PHE A 152 -8.35 -12.96 6.82
CA PHE A 152 -9.47 -12.47 7.63
C PHE A 152 -10.65 -13.44 7.74
N VAL A 153 -10.84 -14.34 6.77
CA VAL A 153 -11.89 -15.38 6.80
C VAL A 153 -11.48 -16.60 7.65
N ALA A 154 -10.19 -16.73 7.96
CA ALA A 154 -9.64 -17.83 8.75
C ALA A 154 -9.64 -17.59 10.27
N CYS A 155 -10.13 -16.43 10.75
CA CYS A 155 -10.32 -16.11 12.18
C CYS A 155 -11.79 -16.23 12.60
#